data_AF-A0A3L6QGG8-F1
#
_entry.id   AF-A0A3L6QGG8-F1
#
_cell.length_a   1.000
_cell.length_b   1.000
_cell.length_c   1.000
_cell.angle_alpha   90.00
_cell.angle_beta   90.00
_cell.angle_gamma   90.00
#
_symmetry.space_group_name_H-M   'P 1'
#
loop_
_entity.id
_entity.type
_entity.pdbx_description
1 polymer ?
#
loop_
_entity_poly.entity_id
_entity_poly.type
_entity_poly.pdbx_seq_one_letter_code
_entity_poly.pdbx_strand_id
1 'polypeptide(L)'
;MGQAFRKLFDAFFGTSEMRVVMLGLDAAGKTTILYKLHIGEVLSTVPTIGFNVEKLRPLWRHYFNNTDGLIYVVDSLDRERIGKAKAEFQVF
;
A
#
# COMPACT_ATOMS: atom_id res chain seq x y z
N MET A 1 -1.76 -20.85 -14.16
CA MET A 1 -1.11 -20.20 -12.98
C MET A 1 -1.99 -19.11 -12.35
N GLY A 2 -2.59 -18.18 -13.10
CA GLY A 2 -3.43 -17.10 -12.52
C GLY A 2 -4.72 -17.53 -11.81
N GLN A 3 -5.36 -18.63 -12.24
CA GLN A 3 -6.61 -19.10 -11.63
C GLN A 3 -6.41 -19.75 -10.24
N ALA A 4 -5.25 -20.35 -9.99
CA ALA A 4 -4.94 -20.92 -8.68
C ALA A 4 -4.73 -19.83 -7.63
N PHE A 5 -4.06 -18.74 -8.02
CA PHE A 5 -3.85 -17.58 -7.16
C PHE A 5 -5.16 -16.85 -6.85
N ARG A 6 -6.05 -16.68 -7.85
CA ARG A 6 -7.39 -16.10 -7.66
C ARG A 6 -8.22 -16.92 -6.67
N LYS A 7 -8.28 -18.24 -6.83
CA LYS A 7 -9.01 -19.13 -5.90
C LYS A 7 -8.44 -19.11 -4.49
N LEU A 8 -7.11 -19.04 -4.35
CA LEU A 8 -6.47 -18.92 -3.04
C LEU A 8 -6.79 -17.56 -2.39
N PHE A 9 -6.81 -16.50 -3.19
CA PHE A 9 -7.16 -15.16 -2.75
C PHE A 9 -8.64 -15.08 -2.32
N ASP A 10 -9.56 -15.59 -3.13
CA ASP A 10 -11.00 -15.60 -2.82
C ASP A 10 -11.30 -16.46 -1.57
N ALA A 11 -10.57 -17.56 -1.37
CA ALA A 11 -10.70 -18.42 -0.20
C ALA A 11 -10.19 -17.77 1.10
N PHE A 12 -9.18 -16.89 1.01
CA PHE A 12 -8.63 -16.18 2.17
C PHE A 12 -9.31 -14.84 2.45
N PHE A 13 -9.81 -14.15 1.42
CA PHE A 13 -10.28 -12.77 1.52
C PHE A 13 -11.81 -12.61 1.42
N GLY A 14 -12.55 -13.70 1.17
CA GLY A 14 -14.00 -13.65 1.05
C GLY A 14 -14.49 -12.78 -0.12
N THR A 15 -15.80 -12.72 -0.32
CA THR A 15 -16.42 -11.88 -1.37
C THR A 15 -16.71 -10.45 -0.91
N SER A 16 -16.22 -10.06 0.27
CA SER A 16 -16.42 -8.72 0.82
C SER A 16 -15.47 -7.70 0.19
N GLU A 17 -15.97 -6.51 -0.11
CA GLU A 17 -15.11 -5.39 -0.50
C GLU A 17 -14.11 -5.11 0.62
N MET A 18 -12.82 -5.10 0.28
CA MET A 18 -11.75 -4.74 1.20
C MET A 18 -11.14 -3.41 0.80
N ARG A 19 -10.96 -2.53 1.79
CA ARG A 19 -10.18 -1.31 1.66
C ARG A 19 -8.77 -1.56 2.22
N VAL A 20 -7.79 -1.51 1.34
CA VAL A 20 -6.38 -1.67 1.71
C VAL A 20 -5.63 -0.37 1.44
N VAL A 21 -4.80 0.07 2.38
CA VAL A 21 -3.89 1.22 2.21
C VAL A 21 -2.49 0.70 1.94
N MET A 22 -1.79 1.30 0.97
CA MET A 22 -0.40 0.95 0.63
C MET A 22 0.54 2.11 0.99
N LEU A 23 1.55 1.84 1.81
CA LEU A 23 2.51 2.81 2.33
C LEU A 23 3.95 2.31 2.15
N GLY A 24 4.91 3.18 2.41
CA GLY A 24 6.34 2.90 2.26
C GLY A 24 7.09 4.11 1.77
N LEU A 25 8.42 4.09 1.86
CA LEU A 25 9.27 5.17 1.38
C LEU A 25 9.08 5.44 -0.12
N ASP A 26 9.48 6.64 -0.55
CA ASP A 26 9.65 6.95 -1.97
C ASP A 26 10.55 5.90 -2.65
N ALA A 27 10.27 5.61 -3.92
CA ALA A 27 10.94 4.57 -4.71
C ALA A 27 10.82 3.11 -4.22
N ALA A 28 10.12 2.81 -3.10
CA ALA A 28 9.98 1.44 -2.59
C ALA A 28 9.25 0.44 -3.53
N GLY A 29 8.62 0.91 -4.61
CA GLY A 29 7.95 0.04 -5.60
C GLY A 29 6.42 -0.05 -5.48
N LYS A 30 5.78 0.78 -4.65
CA LYS A 30 4.32 0.84 -4.47
C LYS A 30 3.54 0.96 -5.79
N THR A 31 3.91 1.95 -6.60
CA THR A 31 3.29 2.21 -7.91
C THR A 31 3.47 1.02 -8.85
N THR A 32 4.64 0.38 -8.84
CA THR A 32 4.91 -0.82 -9.64
C THR A 32 4.03 -1.99 -9.22
N ILE A 33 3.83 -2.21 -7.92
CA ILE A 33 2.91 -3.24 -7.41
C ILE A 33 1.48 -2.95 -7.88
N LEU A 34 1.02 -1.71 -7.74
CA LEU A 34 -0.33 -1.30 -8.17
C LEU A 34 -0.56 -1.56 -9.67
N TYR A 35 0.39 -1.16 -10.53
CA TYR A 35 0.29 -1.42 -11.96
C TYR A 35 0.37 -2.91 -12.31
N LYS A 36 1.19 -3.71 -11.60
CA LYS A 36 1.30 -5.15 -11.86
C LYS A 36 0.06 -5.92 -11.42
N LEU A 37 -0.66 -5.44 -10.41
CA LEU A 37 -1.84 -6.15 -9.91
C LEU A 37 -2.98 -6.15 -10.94
N HIS A 38 -3.09 -5.16 -11.85
CA HIS A 38 -4.01 -5.11 -13.00
C HIS A 38 -5.33 -5.90 -12.79
N ILE A 39 -5.97 -5.68 -11.64
CA ILE A 39 -7.15 -6.45 -11.22
C ILE A 39 -8.36 -5.84 -11.94
N GLY A 40 -8.54 -6.13 -13.23
CA GLY A 40 -9.81 -6.06 -13.96
C GLY A 40 -10.53 -4.71 -14.13
N GLU A 41 -10.29 -3.67 -13.33
CA GLU A 41 -10.99 -2.40 -13.39
C GLU A 41 -10.06 -1.20 -13.15
N VAL A 42 -10.51 -0.07 -13.72
CA VAL A 42 -9.82 1.21 -13.85
C VAL A 42 -9.12 1.62 -12.54
N LEU A 43 -7.80 1.80 -12.63
CA LEU A 43 -7.04 2.48 -11.58
C LEU A 43 -7.49 3.95 -11.54
N SER A 44 -8.44 4.28 -10.67
CA SER A 44 -8.69 5.65 -10.26
C SER A 44 -7.50 6.12 -9.43
N THR A 45 -6.45 6.58 -10.10
CA THR A 45 -5.26 7.11 -9.45
C THR A 45 -5.50 8.57 -9.10
N VAL A 46 -5.60 8.88 -7.81
CA VAL A 46 -5.29 10.25 -7.36
C VAL A 46 -3.77 10.38 -7.46
N PRO A 47 -3.22 11.36 -8.21
CA PRO A 47 -1.78 11.52 -8.36
C PRO A 47 -1.14 11.64 -6.97
N THR A 48 0.02 10.99 -6.81
CA THR A 48 0.82 11.09 -5.59
C THR A 48 1.17 12.56 -5.35
N ILE A 49 0.45 13.22 -4.44
CA ILE A 49 0.92 14.48 -3.88
C ILE A 49 2.24 14.12 -3.18
N GLY A 50 3.30 14.88 -3.45
CA GLY A 50 4.56 14.76 -2.71
C GLY A 50 4.33 15.16 -1.25
N PHE A 51 3.84 14.21 -0.45
CA PHE A 51 3.39 14.45 0.91
C PHE A 51 4.60 14.47 1.85
N ASN A 52 4.88 15.63 2.45
CA ASN A 52 5.83 15.72 3.56
C ASN A 52 5.12 15.22 4.84
N VAL A 53 5.58 14.08 5.36
CA VAL A 53 4.97 13.28 6.45
C VAL A 53 4.66 14.09 7.71
N GLU A 54 5.48 15.09 8.05
CA GLU A 54 5.30 15.84 9.30
C GLU A 54 4.04 16.72 9.33
N LYS A 55 3.62 17.25 8.17
CA LYS A 55 2.54 18.26 8.09
C LYS A 55 1.14 17.66 7.98
N LEU A 56 1.00 16.36 7.73
CA LEU A 56 -0.28 15.75 7.31
C LEU A 56 -0.72 14.54 8.13
N ARG A 57 -0.09 14.27 9.28
CA ARG A 57 -0.58 13.29 10.27
C ARG A 57 -2.08 13.42 10.59
N PRO A 58 -2.69 14.62 10.66
CA PRO A 58 -4.14 14.74 10.83
C PRO A 58 -4.96 14.17 9.65
N LEU A 59 -4.46 14.28 8.42
CA LEU A 59 -5.13 13.80 7.21
C LEU A 59 -5.09 12.27 7.09
N TRP A 60 -4.11 11.62 7.70
CA TRP A 60 -4.00 10.15 7.70
C TRP A 60 -5.25 9.48 8.22
N ARG A 61 -5.88 10.03 9.27
CA ARG A 61 -7.15 9.51 9.82
C ARG A 61 -8.23 9.39 8.75
N HIS A 62 -8.29 10.30 7.80
CA HIS A 62 -9.26 10.24 6.71
C HIS A 62 -8.99 9.08 5.74
N TYR A 63 -7.72 8.80 5.45
CA TYR A 63 -7.31 7.70 4.56
C TYR A 63 -7.42 6.33 5.24
N PHE A 64 -7.15 6.24 6.54
CA PHE A 64 -7.23 5.00 7.29
C PHE A 64 -8.64 4.62 7.74
N ASN A 65 -9.59 5.56 7.74
CA ASN A 65 -10.98 5.24 8.07
C ASN A 65 -11.51 4.11 7.18
N ASN A 66 -12.07 3.09 7.83
CA ASN A 66 -12.61 1.87 7.22
C ASN A 66 -11.58 1.07 6.42
N THR A 67 -10.29 1.13 6.77
CA THR A 67 -9.25 0.30 6.14
C THR A 67 -9.17 -1.06 6.83
N ASP A 68 -9.31 -2.13 6.05
CA ASP A 68 -9.25 -3.52 6.50
C ASP A 68 -7.82 -4.08 6.54
N GLY A 69 -6.90 -3.45 5.81
CA GLY A 69 -5.51 -3.92 5.73
C GLY A 69 -4.50 -2.85 5.34
N LEU A 70 -3.26 -3.04 5.79
CA LEU A 70 -2.11 -2.21 5.45
C LEU A 70 -1.07 -3.02 4.69
N ILE A 71 -0.68 -2.54 3.51
CA ILE A 71 0.49 -3.03 2.77
C ILE A 71 1.62 -2.03 2.98
N TYR A 72 2.64 -2.42 3.74
CA TYR A 72 3.86 -1.62 3.89
C TYR A 72 4.97 -2.15 2.98
N VAL A 73 5.38 -1.35 2.01
CA VAL A 73 6.35 -1.72 0.98
C VAL A 73 7.74 -1.21 1.37
N VAL A 74 8.72 -2.11 1.38
CA VAL A 74 10.11 -1.83 1.72
C VAL A 74 11.01 -2.26 0.56
N ASP A 75 11.88 -1.35 0.11
CA ASP A 75 12.96 -1.71 -0.81
C ASP A 75 14.03 -2.51 -0.05
N SER A 76 14.18 -3.79 -0.40
CA SER A 76 15.14 -4.68 0.26
C SER A 76 16.60 -4.44 -0.17
N LEU A 77 16.81 -3.70 -1.27
CA LEU A 77 18.15 -3.30 -1.72
C LEU A 77 18.63 -2.02 -1.04
N ASP A 78 17.71 -1.19 -0.55
CA ASP A 78 18.04 0.08 0.11
C ASP A 78 18.31 -0.10 1.61
N ARG A 79 19.48 -0.65 1.91
CA ARG A 79 19.94 -0.87 3.29
C ARG A 79 20.17 0.42 4.06
N GLU A 80 20.47 1.52 3.39
CA GLU A 80 20.73 2.81 4.01
C GLU A 80 19.44 3.41 4.58
N ARG A 81 18.32 3.28 3.87
CA ARG A 81 17.03 3.85 4.29
C ARG A 81 16.15 2.88 5.07
N ILE A 82 16.58 1.65 5.34
CA ILE A 82 15.79 0.68 6.12
C ILE A 82 15.46 1.18 7.54
N GLY A 83 16.38 1.92 8.17
CA GLY A 83 16.14 2.55 9.46
C GLY A 83 15.06 3.64 9.39
N LYS A 84 15.07 4.42 8.30
CA LYS A 84 14.05 5.43 8.01
C LYS A 84 12.68 4.78 7.75
N ALA A 85 12.63 3.69 6.97
CA ALA A 85 11.40 2.94 6.73
C ALA A 85 10.81 2.42 8.05
N LYS A 86 11.63 1.82 8.91
CA LYS A 86 11.20 1.39 10.25
C LYS A 86 10.65 2.56 11.07
N ALA A 87 11.37 3.69 11.11
CA ALA A 87 10.94 4.86 11.87
C ALA A 87 9.61 5.40 11.36
N GLU A 88 9.43 5.52 10.04
CA GLU A 88 8.14 5.95 9.46
C GLU A 88 7.03 4.95 9.78
N PHE A 89 7.28 3.64 9.69
CA PHE A 89 6.29 2.61 10.04
C PHE A 89 5.85 2.68 11.51
N GLN A 90 6.74 3.04 12.43
CA GLN A 90 6.42 3.17 13.86
C GLN A 90 5.68 4.47 14.22
N VAL A 91 5.66 5.45 13.31
CA VAL A 91 4.96 6.73 13.49
C VAL A 91 3.51 6.65 12.97
N PHE A 92 3.18 5.62 12.20
CA PHE A 92 1.81 5.23 11.84
C PHE A 92 1.11 4.53 13.02
#